data_AF-A0A5B0R7F9-F1
#
_entry.id   AF-A0A5B0R7F9-F1
#
_cell.length_a   1.000
_cell.length_b   1.000
_cell.length_c   1.000
_cell.angle_alpha   90.00
_cell.angle_beta   90.00
_cell.angle_gamma   90.00
#
_symmetry.space_group_name_H-M   'P 1'
#
loop_
_entity.id
_entity.type
_entity.pdbx_description
1 polymer ?
#
loop_
_entity_poly.entity_id
_entity_poly.type
_entity_poly.pdbx_seq_one_letter_code
_entity_poly.pdbx_strand_id
1 'polypeptide(L)'
;MIWQDGSAPPQEDYIYHLFRNQARRLEGKAGGEGFESESQSMLAAMLTVWLPLVLLLISLLSLVRIPRWLIGGHFFGSFITIDDLPDPHRLVKIAPPPWKQSVLLAGSALLLPPALASFSFHIVQLPSLFHPLSAAAIIPMIVWSYSLIYLSLRTITRPVYSLILLWTSVVVSEAAKISFSIEADQGPSKWIILWRVLNILLIVGLVYVAGSYPILDVLPCENVAKPGASPSSEDTCPEDSTSLWQWLSFSFLNPLLQLSHQRTLKEEDVWKLSPFFQHRILFARYQRLIK
;
A
#
# COMPACT_ATOMS: atom_id res chain seq x y z
N MET A 1 -44.21 -75.22 -19.07
CA MET A 1 -44.98 -73.99 -19.37
C MET A 1 -44.34 -72.88 -18.54
N ILE A 2 -43.19 -72.41 -19.02
CA ILE A 2 -42.88 -71.07 -19.57
C ILE A 2 -42.58 -70.06 -18.45
N TRP A 3 -41.30 -69.69 -18.40
CA TRP A 3 -40.59 -68.79 -17.51
C TRP A 3 -40.95 -67.31 -17.77
N GLN A 4 -40.88 -66.49 -16.71
CA GLN A 4 -40.95 -65.02 -16.76
C GLN A 4 -39.75 -64.45 -17.52
N ASP A 5 -40.06 -63.57 -18.47
CA ASP A 5 -39.12 -62.93 -19.39
C ASP A 5 -38.46 -61.72 -18.72
N GLY A 6 -37.16 -61.85 -18.44
CA GLY A 6 -36.29 -60.74 -18.05
C GLY A 6 -35.71 -60.09 -19.31
N SER A 7 -36.37 -59.06 -19.82
CA SER A 7 -35.86 -58.27 -20.93
C SER A 7 -34.92 -57.18 -20.41
N ALA A 8 -33.63 -57.32 -20.76
CA ALA A 8 -32.62 -56.29 -20.60
C ALA A 8 -32.95 -55.08 -21.50
N PRO A 9 -32.71 -53.83 -21.06
CA PRO A 9 -32.89 -52.67 -21.93
C PRO A 9 -31.84 -52.70 -23.06
N PRO A 10 -32.18 -52.19 -24.26
CA PRO A 10 -31.32 -52.26 -25.44
C PRO A 10 -30.01 -51.48 -25.20
N GLN A 11 -28.89 -52.12 -25.50
CA GLN A 11 -27.52 -51.63 -25.29
C GLN A 11 -27.21 -50.31 -26.05
N GLU A 12 -28.03 -49.94 -27.03
CA GLU A 12 -27.92 -48.68 -27.78
C GLU A 12 -28.27 -47.43 -26.95
N ASP A 13 -29.16 -47.54 -25.97
CA ASP A 13 -29.55 -46.41 -25.12
C ASP A 13 -28.44 -46.02 -24.12
N TYR A 14 -27.62 -46.98 -23.69
CA TYR A 14 -26.58 -46.72 -22.70
C TYR A 14 -25.49 -45.80 -23.26
N ILE A 15 -25.11 -45.99 -24.54
CA ILE A 15 -24.10 -45.15 -25.21
C ILE A 15 -24.65 -43.73 -25.40
N TYR A 16 -25.91 -43.58 -25.85
CA TYR A 16 -26.55 -42.27 -26.02
C TYR A 16 -26.67 -41.50 -24.70
N HIS A 17 -27.04 -42.17 -23.61
CA HIS A 17 -27.10 -41.55 -22.29
C HIS A 17 -25.72 -41.17 -21.75
N LEU A 18 -24.69 -41.98 -22.02
CA LEU A 18 -23.31 -41.67 -21.65
C LEU A 18 -22.80 -40.42 -22.38
N PHE A 19 -22.99 -40.36 -23.70
CA PHE A 19 -22.59 -39.22 -24.53
C PHE A 19 -23.37 -37.94 -24.19
N ARG A 20 -24.69 -38.03 -23.95
CA ARG A 20 -25.51 -36.88 -23.52
C ARG A 20 -25.10 -36.36 -22.14
N ASN A 21 -24.69 -37.24 -21.23
CA ASN A 21 -24.23 -36.83 -19.91
C ASN A 21 -22.80 -36.27 -19.95
N GLN A 22 -21.94 -36.75 -20.86
CA GLN A 22 -20.65 -36.12 -21.12
C GLN A 22 -20.82 -34.75 -21.79
N ALA A 23 -21.70 -34.61 -22.78
CA ALA A 23 -22.01 -33.34 -23.42
C ALA A 23 -22.56 -32.31 -22.42
N ARG A 24 -23.51 -32.70 -21.55
CA ARG A 24 -24.01 -31.82 -20.48
C ARG A 24 -22.97 -31.50 -19.41
N ARG A 25 -22.02 -32.40 -19.11
CA ARG A 25 -20.88 -32.08 -18.23
C ARG A 25 -19.90 -31.11 -18.88
N LEU A 26 -19.69 -31.21 -20.19
CA LEU A 26 -18.83 -30.30 -20.95
C LEU A 26 -19.49 -28.93 -21.15
N GLU A 27 -20.79 -28.87 -21.40
CA GLU A 27 -21.57 -27.63 -21.45
C GLU A 27 -21.71 -26.99 -20.07
N GLY A 28 -21.89 -27.78 -19.01
CA GLY A 28 -21.93 -27.30 -17.62
C GLY A 28 -20.57 -26.76 -17.14
N LYS A 29 -19.45 -27.37 -17.58
CA LYS A 29 -18.11 -26.82 -17.36
C LYS A 29 -17.85 -25.58 -18.22
N ALA A 30 -18.19 -25.59 -19.50
CA ALA A 30 -17.95 -24.47 -20.40
C ALA A 30 -18.79 -23.22 -20.05
N GLY A 31 -20.02 -23.39 -19.56
CA GLY A 31 -20.90 -22.29 -19.17
C GLY A 31 -20.57 -21.65 -17.82
N GLY A 32 -19.95 -22.39 -16.89
CA GLY A 32 -19.53 -21.89 -15.58
C GLY A 32 -18.06 -21.43 -15.55
N GLU A 33 -17.15 -22.22 -16.14
CA GLU A 33 -15.72 -21.92 -16.18
C GLU A 33 -15.40 -20.73 -17.10
N GLY A 34 -16.22 -20.45 -18.13
CA GLY A 34 -16.01 -19.31 -19.02
C GLY A 34 -16.19 -17.95 -18.33
N PHE A 35 -17.25 -17.78 -17.53
CA PHE A 35 -17.51 -16.55 -16.80
C PHE A 35 -16.58 -16.37 -15.60
N GLU A 36 -16.28 -17.46 -14.88
CA GLU A 36 -15.29 -17.43 -13.79
C GLU A 36 -13.88 -17.13 -14.32
N SER A 37 -13.47 -17.74 -15.44
CA SER A 37 -12.17 -17.48 -16.08
C SER A 37 -12.06 -16.04 -16.60
N GLU A 38 -13.10 -15.51 -17.24
CA GLU A 38 -13.11 -14.11 -17.69
C GLU A 38 -13.03 -13.15 -16.49
N SER A 39 -13.83 -13.37 -15.45
CA SER A 39 -13.79 -12.58 -14.21
C SER A 39 -12.40 -12.60 -13.55
N GLN A 40 -11.79 -13.78 -13.43
CA GLN A 40 -10.43 -13.93 -12.89
C GLN A 40 -9.39 -13.21 -13.75
N SER A 41 -9.52 -13.25 -15.07
CA SER A 41 -8.62 -12.54 -16.00
C SER A 41 -8.74 -11.01 -15.87
N MET A 42 -9.97 -10.50 -15.66
CA MET A 42 -10.22 -9.08 -15.44
C MET A 42 -9.65 -8.62 -14.09
N LEU A 43 -9.85 -9.41 -13.03
CA LEU A 43 -9.28 -9.14 -11.71
C LEU A 43 -7.76 -9.16 -11.74
N ALA A 44 -7.15 -10.10 -12.48
CA ALA A 44 -5.72 -10.16 -12.67
C ALA A 44 -5.19 -8.90 -13.35
N ALA A 45 -5.82 -8.46 -14.44
CA ALA A 45 -5.43 -7.22 -15.13
C ALA A 45 -5.62 -5.98 -14.24
N MET A 46 -6.70 -5.93 -13.46
CA MET A 46 -6.96 -4.83 -12.53
C MET A 46 -5.87 -4.70 -11.46
N LEU A 47 -5.52 -5.80 -10.79
CA LEU A 47 -4.55 -5.80 -9.70
C LEU A 47 -3.10 -5.65 -10.17
N THR A 48 -2.76 -6.24 -11.32
CA THR A 48 -1.36 -6.28 -11.80
C THR A 48 -0.99 -5.10 -12.69
N VAL A 49 -1.95 -4.50 -13.40
CA VAL A 49 -1.70 -3.43 -14.38
C VAL A 49 -2.37 -2.13 -13.97
N TRP A 50 -3.70 -2.14 -13.79
CA TRP A 50 -4.44 -0.88 -13.63
C TRP A 50 -4.16 -0.19 -12.30
N LEU A 51 -4.16 -0.92 -11.18
CA LEU A 51 -3.90 -0.37 -9.86
C LEU A 51 -2.55 0.38 -9.77
N PRO A 52 -1.40 -0.23 -10.10
CA PRO A 52 -0.12 0.47 -10.04
C PRO A 52 -0.01 1.56 -11.11
N LEU A 53 -0.62 1.39 -12.29
CA LEU A 53 -0.62 2.42 -13.34
C LEU A 53 -1.37 3.69 -12.93
N VAL A 54 -2.57 3.55 -12.35
CA VAL A 54 -3.35 4.69 -11.86
C VAL A 54 -2.60 5.42 -10.76
N LEU A 55 -2.01 4.70 -9.80
CA LEU A 55 -1.22 5.30 -8.73
C LEU A 55 0.07 5.96 -9.23
N LEU A 56 0.69 5.41 -10.27
CA LEU A 56 1.83 6.02 -10.95
C LEU A 56 1.42 7.33 -11.61
N LEU A 57 0.29 7.36 -12.32
CA LEU A 57 -0.25 8.58 -12.93
C LEU A 57 -0.58 9.64 -11.88
N ILE A 58 -1.23 9.25 -10.77
CA ILE A 58 -1.50 10.16 -9.64
C ILE A 58 -0.18 10.70 -9.05
N SER A 59 0.82 9.85 -8.90
CA SER A 59 2.14 10.25 -8.38
C SER A 59 2.85 11.23 -9.31
N LEU A 60 2.81 11.01 -10.63
CA LEU A 60 3.35 11.94 -11.63
C LEU A 60 2.58 13.26 -11.65
N LEU A 61 1.24 13.21 -11.56
CA LEU A 61 0.40 14.39 -11.46
C LEU A 61 0.71 15.19 -10.19
N SER A 62 1.05 14.53 -9.08
CA SER A 62 1.46 15.21 -7.85
C SER A 62 2.81 15.95 -7.95
N LEU A 63 3.66 15.58 -8.92
CA LEU A 63 4.91 16.29 -9.22
C LEU A 63 4.65 17.62 -9.93
N VAL A 64 3.64 17.61 -10.81
CA VAL A 64 3.16 18.82 -11.46
C VAL A 64 2.42 19.62 -10.38
N ARG A 65 2.89 20.82 -10.06
CA ARG A 65 2.21 21.70 -9.10
C ARG A 65 0.88 22.15 -9.70
N ILE A 66 -0.14 21.29 -9.68
CA ILE A 66 -1.49 21.64 -10.09
C ILE A 66 -1.92 22.75 -9.14
N PRO A 67 -2.26 23.94 -9.66
CA PRO A 67 -2.62 25.04 -8.79
C PRO A 67 -3.90 24.69 -8.04
N ARG A 68 -3.89 24.91 -6.72
CA ARG A 68 -4.90 24.42 -5.77
C ARG A 68 -6.34 24.82 -6.09
N TRP A 69 -6.56 25.79 -6.97
CA TRP A 69 -7.89 26.21 -7.43
C TRP A 69 -8.57 25.23 -8.39
N LEU A 70 -7.82 24.36 -9.10
CA LEU A 70 -8.39 23.34 -9.99
C LEU A 70 -8.93 22.12 -9.22
N ILE A 71 -8.36 21.83 -8.06
CA ILE A 71 -8.80 20.77 -7.16
C ILE A 71 -9.76 21.44 -6.17
N GLY A 72 -10.98 21.71 -6.63
CA GLY A 72 -12.01 22.52 -5.96
C GLY A 72 -12.60 21.92 -4.68
N GLY A 73 -11.75 21.49 -3.74
CA GLY A 73 -12.17 20.98 -2.45
C GLY A 73 -11.31 21.57 -1.34
N HIS A 74 -11.86 22.52 -0.58
CA HIS A 74 -11.28 22.99 0.68
C HIS A 74 -11.42 21.96 1.83
N PHE A 75 -11.48 20.66 1.52
CA PHE A 75 -11.77 19.63 2.52
C PHE A 75 -10.73 19.57 3.65
N PHE A 76 -9.48 19.96 3.38
CA PHE A 76 -8.39 19.97 4.39
C PHE A 76 -7.60 21.29 4.46
N GLY A 77 -7.99 22.34 3.73
CA GLY A 77 -7.26 23.61 3.68
C GLY A 77 -7.48 24.52 4.89
N SER A 78 -8.47 24.23 5.72
CA SER A 78 -8.88 25.03 6.88
C SER A 78 -8.28 24.55 8.20
N PHE A 79 -7.56 23.41 8.22
CA PHE A 79 -6.91 22.92 9.43
C PHE A 79 -5.71 23.80 9.84
N ILE A 80 -5.45 23.85 11.14
CA ILE A 80 -4.33 24.61 11.73
C ILE A 80 -3.02 24.05 11.19
N THR A 81 -2.18 24.91 10.62
CA THR A 81 -0.82 24.53 10.21
C THR A 81 0.21 24.96 11.24
N ILE A 82 1.45 24.48 11.10
CA ILE A 82 2.59 24.90 11.94
C ILE A 82 2.76 26.43 11.92
N ASP A 83 2.42 27.08 10.81
CA ASP A 83 2.51 28.55 10.64
C ASP A 83 1.48 29.33 11.48
N ASP A 84 0.41 28.67 11.94
CA ASP A 84 -0.63 29.29 12.77
C ASP A 84 -0.27 29.32 14.26
N LEU A 85 0.80 28.62 14.68
CA LEU A 85 1.24 28.56 16.06
C LEU A 85 1.95 29.86 16.49
N PRO A 86 1.60 30.43 17.66
CA PRO A 86 2.29 31.60 18.19
C PRO A 86 3.71 31.19 18.65
N ASP A 87 4.70 31.92 18.13
CA ASP A 87 6.16 31.83 18.35
C ASP A 87 6.96 30.86 17.47
N PRO A 88 7.74 31.37 16.49
CA PRO A 88 8.65 30.55 15.66
C PRO A 88 9.88 30.02 16.42
N HIS A 89 10.13 30.48 17.66
CA HIS A 89 11.33 30.15 18.43
C HIS A 89 11.25 28.82 19.21
N ARG A 90 10.11 28.13 19.22
CA ARG A 90 9.92 26.82 19.90
C ARG A 90 9.84 25.62 18.95
N LEU A 91 9.94 25.87 17.65
CA LEU A 91 9.79 24.85 16.63
C LEU A 91 11.09 24.05 16.49
N VAL A 92 11.06 22.77 16.89
CA VAL A 92 12.22 21.89 16.79
C VAL A 92 12.15 21.07 15.52
N LYS A 93 13.09 21.28 14.59
CA LYS A 93 13.21 20.45 13.38
C LYS A 93 13.76 19.08 13.74
N ILE A 94 13.02 18.02 13.39
CA ILE A 94 13.51 16.65 13.50
C ILE A 94 14.24 16.31 12.21
N ALA A 95 15.56 16.10 12.31
CA ALA A 95 16.33 15.53 11.22
C ALA A 95 16.22 13.99 11.29
N PRO A 96 15.64 13.31 10.30
CA PRO A 96 15.67 11.86 10.26
C PRO A 96 17.12 11.39 10.07
N PRO A 97 17.48 10.20 10.59
CA PRO A 97 18.84 9.71 10.46
C PRO A 97 19.16 9.39 8.98
N PRO A 98 20.39 9.73 8.52
CA PRO A 98 20.73 9.71 7.08
C PRO A 98 20.68 8.30 6.48
N TRP A 99 20.87 7.25 7.30
CA TRP A 99 20.81 5.87 6.83
C TRP A 99 19.45 5.51 6.23
N LYS A 100 18.34 6.13 6.68
CA LYS A 100 17.01 5.83 6.15
C LYS A 100 16.90 6.22 4.68
N GLN A 101 17.42 7.39 4.32
CA GLN A 101 17.43 7.82 2.93
C GLN A 101 18.34 6.94 2.07
N SER A 102 19.53 6.58 2.58
CA SER A 102 20.44 5.67 1.90
C SER A 102 19.82 4.29 1.67
N VAL A 103 19.09 3.74 2.65
CA VAL A 103 18.39 2.45 2.51
C VAL A 103 17.29 2.52 1.45
N LEU A 104 16.48 3.60 1.44
CA LEU A 104 15.44 3.76 0.43
C LEU A 104 16.02 3.88 -0.98
N LEU A 105 17.10 4.64 -1.14
CA LEU A 105 17.78 4.82 -2.42
C LEU A 105 18.46 3.53 -2.88
N ALA A 106 19.19 2.87 -2.00
CA ALA A 106 19.85 1.59 -2.29
C ALA A 106 18.83 0.49 -2.62
N GLY A 107 17.70 0.43 -1.90
CA GLY A 107 16.64 -0.53 -2.19
C GLY A 107 15.95 -0.28 -3.52
N SER A 108 15.67 0.98 -3.86
CA SER A 108 15.11 1.34 -5.17
C SER A 108 16.09 1.02 -6.31
N ALA A 109 17.39 1.27 -6.10
CA ALA A 109 18.44 0.93 -7.05
C ALA A 109 18.60 -0.60 -7.21
N LEU A 110 18.43 -1.37 -6.14
CA LEU A 110 18.50 -2.84 -6.17
C LEU A 110 17.31 -3.49 -6.90
N LEU A 111 16.13 -2.87 -6.83
CA LEU A 111 14.88 -3.37 -7.44
C LEU A 111 14.74 -3.03 -8.93
N LEU A 112 15.50 -2.06 -9.43
CA LEU A 112 15.45 -1.64 -10.83
C LEU A 112 16.00 -2.70 -11.81
N PRO A 113 17.20 -3.31 -11.61
CA PRO A 113 17.72 -4.33 -12.52
C PRO A 113 16.81 -5.56 -12.68
N PRO A 114 16.23 -6.14 -11.61
CA PRO A 114 15.24 -7.20 -11.74
C PRO A 114 14.03 -6.84 -12.61
N ALA A 115 13.50 -5.63 -12.44
CA ALA A 115 12.37 -5.15 -13.23
C ALA A 115 12.75 -4.96 -14.71
N LEU A 116 13.95 -4.43 -14.97
CA LEU A 116 14.47 -4.28 -16.32
C LEU A 116 14.71 -5.64 -17.01
N ALA A 117 15.24 -6.62 -16.28
CA ALA A 117 15.43 -7.98 -16.78
C ALA A 117 14.09 -8.64 -17.13
N SER A 118 13.07 -8.49 -16.28
CA SER A 118 11.71 -8.98 -16.54
C SER A 118 11.13 -8.33 -17.81
N PHE A 119 11.26 -7.02 -17.97
CA PHE A 119 10.80 -6.32 -19.17
C PHE A 119 11.53 -6.80 -20.43
N SER A 120 12.87 -6.91 -20.37
CA SER A 120 13.69 -7.38 -21.48
C SER A 120 13.28 -8.78 -21.94
N PHE A 121 13.06 -9.70 -21.00
CA PHE A 121 12.59 -11.06 -21.29
C PHE A 121 11.23 -11.06 -22.02
N HIS A 122 10.28 -10.22 -21.57
CA HIS A 122 8.96 -10.15 -22.20
C HIS A 122 8.99 -9.51 -23.59
N ILE A 123 9.89 -8.56 -23.87
CA ILE A 123 10.07 -8.01 -25.23
C ILE A 123 10.56 -9.09 -26.20
N VAL A 124 11.49 -9.94 -25.78
CA VAL A 124 12.05 -10.97 -26.64
C VAL A 124 11.03 -12.08 -26.96
N GLN A 125 10.15 -12.39 -26.01
CA GLN A 125 9.16 -13.45 -26.18
C GLN A 125 7.88 -13.02 -26.93
N LEU A 126 7.51 -11.74 -26.90
CA LEU A 126 6.23 -11.27 -27.43
C LEU A 126 6.41 -10.38 -28.66
N PRO A 127 5.66 -10.61 -29.75
CA PRO A 127 5.78 -9.83 -30.99
C PRO A 127 5.17 -8.42 -30.90
N SER A 128 4.46 -8.08 -29.82
CA SER A 128 3.81 -6.78 -29.64
C SER A 128 4.04 -6.19 -28.26
N LEU A 129 4.39 -4.89 -28.21
CA LEU A 129 4.66 -4.16 -26.98
C LEU A 129 3.40 -3.88 -26.13
N PHE A 130 2.22 -3.89 -26.75
CA PHE A 130 0.95 -3.47 -26.13
C PHE A 130 0.07 -4.62 -25.63
N HIS A 131 0.60 -5.84 -25.50
CA HIS A 131 -0.13 -6.93 -24.89
C HIS A 131 -0.32 -6.68 -23.37
N PRO A 132 -1.46 -7.01 -22.74
CA PRO A 132 -1.64 -6.81 -21.29
C PRO A 132 -0.56 -7.48 -20.43
N LEU A 133 0.00 -8.58 -20.92
CA LEU A 133 1.10 -9.31 -20.26
C LEU A 133 2.43 -8.53 -20.28
N SER A 134 2.75 -7.79 -21.36
CA SER A 134 3.95 -6.94 -21.42
C SER A 134 3.78 -5.68 -20.56
N ALA A 135 2.56 -5.13 -20.49
CA ALA A 135 2.25 -4.00 -19.62
C ALA A 135 2.54 -4.30 -18.14
N ALA A 136 2.26 -5.52 -17.67
CA ALA A 136 2.53 -5.96 -16.29
C ALA A 136 4.02 -6.02 -15.92
N ALA A 137 4.93 -6.03 -16.91
CA ALA A 137 6.38 -5.99 -16.71
C ALA A 137 6.97 -4.58 -16.89
N ILE A 138 6.36 -3.76 -17.74
CA ILE A 138 6.75 -2.35 -17.96
C ILE A 138 6.51 -1.51 -16.70
N ILE A 139 5.36 -1.71 -16.05
CA ILE A 139 4.94 -0.85 -14.93
C ILE A 139 5.96 -0.87 -13.77
N PRO A 140 6.40 -2.03 -13.25
CA PRO A 140 7.42 -2.05 -12.18
C PRO A 140 8.71 -1.33 -12.56
N MET A 141 9.17 -1.45 -13.81
CA MET A 141 10.37 -0.74 -14.29
C MET A 141 10.19 0.79 -14.22
N ILE A 142 9.03 1.30 -14.65
CA ILE A 142 8.72 2.73 -14.55
C ILE A 142 8.58 3.15 -13.09
N VAL A 143 7.97 2.33 -12.23
CA VAL A 143 7.83 2.62 -10.79
C VAL A 143 9.19 2.74 -10.10
N TRP A 144 10.11 1.80 -10.34
CA TRP A 144 11.42 1.82 -9.68
C TRP A 144 12.32 2.93 -10.22
N SER A 145 12.26 3.22 -11.52
CA SER A 145 12.97 4.37 -12.09
C SER A 145 12.43 5.70 -11.56
N TYR A 146 11.10 5.87 -11.50
CA TYR A 146 10.47 7.04 -10.89
C TYR A 146 10.88 7.18 -9.42
N SER A 147 10.84 6.09 -8.64
CA SER A 147 11.22 6.07 -7.23
C SER A 147 12.68 6.49 -7.04
N LEU A 148 13.60 5.95 -7.85
CA LEU A 148 15.03 6.28 -7.79
C LEU A 148 15.29 7.76 -8.12
N ILE A 149 14.66 8.27 -9.19
CA ILE A 149 14.78 9.69 -9.59
C ILE A 149 14.21 10.59 -8.49
N TYR A 150 13.02 10.26 -7.97
CA TYR A 150 12.38 11.05 -6.92
C TYR A 150 13.25 11.13 -5.66
N LEU A 151 13.79 9.99 -5.21
CA LEU A 151 14.64 9.88 -4.02
C LEU A 151 16.02 10.54 -4.20
N SER A 152 16.53 10.56 -5.43
CA SER A 152 17.80 11.22 -5.74
C SER A 152 17.67 12.74 -5.76
N LEU A 153 16.53 13.27 -6.22
CA LEU A 153 16.30 14.71 -6.33
C LEU A 153 15.79 15.35 -5.04
N ARG A 154 15.15 14.60 -4.15
CA ARG A 154 14.50 15.14 -2.94
C ARG A 154 15.00 14.46 -1.67
N THR A 155 15.42 15.25 -0.70
CA THR A 155 15.65 14.78 0.66
C THR A 155 14.31 14.52 1.34
N ILE A 156 14.14 13.33 1.89
CA ILE A 156 12.91 12.94 2.58
C ILE A 156 13.04 13.32 4.05
N THR A 157 12.15 14.21 4.49
CA THR A 157 11.97 14.54 5.92
C THR A 157 10.67 13.96 6.50
N ARG A 158 9.67 13.73 5.64
CA ARG A 158 8.32 13.25 5.99
C ARG A 158 7.99 11.97 5.21
N PRO A 159 7.07 11.11 5.70
CA PRO A 159 6.61 9.96 4.95
C PRO A 159 6.00 10.42 3.61
N VAL A 160 6.57 9.95 2.49
CA VAL A 160 6.07 10.28 1.15
C VAL A 160 4.91 9.34 0.84
N TYR A 161 3.70 9.76 1.20
CA TYR A 161 2.48 8.95 1.06
C TYR A 161 2.27 8.40 -0.35
N SER A 162 2.59 9.20 -1.39
CA SER A 162 2.46 8.76 -2.78
C SER A 162 3.37 7.58 -3.11
N LEU A 163 4.62 7.58 -2.64
CA LEU A 163 5.55 6.46 -2.82
C LEU A 163 5.13 5.23 -2.00
N ILE A 164 4.67 5.43 -0.77
CA ILE A 164 4.17 4.32 0.08
C ILE A 164 3.00 3.62 -0.62
N LEU A 165 1.99 4.39 -1.06
CA LEU A 165 0.84 3.85 -1.79
C LEU A 165 1.27 3.14 -3.09
N LEU A 166 2.17 3.78 -3.86
CA LEU A 166 2.68 3.18 -5.09
C LEU A 166 3.39 1.85 -4.82
N TRP A 167 4.30 1.78 -3.85
CA TRP A 167 5.00 0.54 -3.52
C TRP A 167 4.07 -0.54 -2.97
N THR A 168 3.07 -0.18 -2.14
CA THR A 168 2.07 -1.15 -1.69
C THR A 168 1.26 -1.74 -2.85
N SER A 169 0.95 -0.94 -3.88
CA SER A 169 0.28 -1.46 -5.08
C SER A 169 1.15 -2.44 -5.87
N VAL A 170 2.46 -2.21 -5.92
CA VAL A 170 3.41 -3.16 -6.53
C VAL A 170 3.47 -4.47 -5.73
N VAL A 171 3.42 -4.40 -4.39
CA VAL A 171 3.32 -5.62 -3.54
C VAL A 171 2.05 -6.41 -3.88
N VAL A 172 0.90 -5.73 -3.97
CA VAL A 172 -0.37 -6.37 -4.35
C VAL A 172 -0.28 -7.01 -5.74
N SER A 173 0.32 -6.32 -6.71
CA SER A 173 0.56 -6.85 -8.05
C SER A 173 1.46 -8.10 -8.02
N GLU A 174 2.57 -8.09 -7.29
CA GLU A 174 3.46 -9.26 -7.21
C GLU A 174 2.81 -10.44 -6.46
N ALA A 175 2.03 -10.18 -5.42
CA ALA A 175 1.25 -11.20 -4.73
C ALA A 175 0.18 -11.81 -5.66
N ALA A 176 -0.54 -10.98 -6.41
CA ALA A 176 -1.52 -11.43 -7.39
C ALA A 176 -0.89 -12.34 -8.46
N LYS A 177 0.29 -11.98 -8.99
CA LYS A 177 1.03 -12.82 -9.95
C LYS A 177 1.35 -14.21 -9.37
N ILE A 178 1.69 -14.30 -8.07
CA ILE A 178 1.90 -15.59 -7.40
C ILE A 178 0.59 -16.38 -7.34
N SER A 179 -0.49 -15.76 -6.87
CA SER A 179 -1.81 -16.41 -6.74
C SER A 179 -2.29 -16.99 -8.08
N PHE A 180 -2.27 -16.19 -9.15
CA PHE A 180 -2.70 -16.65 -10.48
C PHE A 180 -1.77 -17.71 -11.06
N SER A 181 -0.46 -17.66 -10.76
CA SER A 181 0.49 -18.68 -11.23
C SER A 181 0.28 -20.05 -10.58
N ILE A 182 -0.26 -20.08 -9.35
CA ILE A 182 -0.61 -21.33 -8.66
C ILE A 182 -1.91 -21.91 -9.23
N GLU A 183 -2.89 -21.06 -9.52
CA GLU A 183 -4.20 -21.48 -10.03
C GLU A 183 -4.16 -21.99 -11.47
N ALA A 184 -3.25 -21.46 -12.31
CA ALA A 184 -3.11 -21.87 -13.71
C ALA A 184 -2.54 -23.29 -13.91
N ASP A 185 -2.26 -24.07 -12.85
CA ASP A 185 -1.63 -25.41 -12.83
C ASP A 185 -0.32 -25.53 -13.63
N GLN A 186 0.20 -24.42 -14.13
CA GLN A 186 1.53 -24.28 -14.69
C GLN A 186 2.50 -24.16 -13.52
N GLY A 187 2.78 -25.26 -12.84
CA GLY A 187 3.65 -25.30 -11.65
C GLY A 187 4.91 -24.45 -11.85
N PRO A 188 4.93 -23.20 -11.35
CA PRO A 188 6.04 -22.31 -11.62
C PRO A 188 7.26 -22.91 -10.94
N SER A 189 8.42 -22.81 -11.57
CA SER A 189 9.63 -23.35 -10.96
C SER A 189 9.78 -22.76 -9.55
N LYS A 190 10.11 -23.61 -8.57
CA LYS A 190 10.21 -23.20 -7.15
C LYS A 190 11.10 -21.94 -6.98
N TRP A 191 12.08 -21.80 -7.85
CA TRP A 191 12.98 -20.64 -7.94
C TRP A 191 12.27 -19.33 -8.29
N ILE A 192 11.28 -19.35 -9.19
CA ILE A 192 10.50 -18.15 -9.55
C ILE A 192 9.67 -17.69 -8.36
N ILE A 193 9.01 -18.62 -7.66
CA ILE A 193 8.21 -18.30 -6.47
C ILE A 193 9.13 -17.72 -5.38
N LEU A 194 10.26 -18.38 -5.11
CA LEU A 194 11.23 -17.92 -4.12
C LEU A 194 11.74 -16.51 -4.43
N TRP A 195 12.07 -16.24 -5.70
CA TRP A 195 12.49 -14.92 -6.16
C TRP A 195 11.40 -13.85 -5.96
N ARG A 196 10.15 -14.16 -6.31
CA ARG A 196 9.02 -13.23 -6.11
C ARG A 196 8.76 -12.95 -4.64
N VAL A 197 8.84 -13.96 -3.77
CA VAL A 197 8.69 -13.78 -2.32
C VAL A 197 9.80 -12.87 -1.77
N LEU A 198 11.05 -13.10 -2.17
CA LEU A 198 12.18 -12.24 -1.78
C LEU A 198 11.97 -10.80 -2.25
N ASN A 199 11.49 -10.61 -3.48
CA ASN A 199 11.15 -9.30 -4.01
C ASN A 199 10.07 -8.60 -3.17
N ILE A 200 8.97 -9.31 -2.85
CA ILE A 200 7.91 -8.79 -1.97
C ILE A 200 8.48 -8.37 -0.60
N LEU A 201 9.30 -9.21 0.02
CA LEU A 201 9.93 -8.90 1.31
C LEU A 201 10.78 -7.64 1.25
N LEU A 202 11.54 -7.45 0.16
CA LEU A 202 12.34 -6.24 -0.05
C LEU A 202 11.46 -5.00 -0.17
N ILE A 203 10.38 -5.07 -0.96
CA ILE A 203 9.44 -3.95 -1.15
C ILE A 203 8.73 -3.61 0.16
N VAL A 204 8.26 -4.62 0.91
CA VAL A 204 7.64 -4.42 2.24
C VAL A 204 8.64 -3.77 3.20
N GLY A 205 9.92 -4.17 3.16
CA GLY A 205 10.99 -3.52 3.91
C GLY A 205 11.12 -2.03 3.58
N LEU A 206 11.06 -1.66 2.30
CA LEU A 206 11.10 -0.25 1.88
C LEU A 206 9.87 0.53 2.32
N VAL A 207 8.68 -0.06 2.20
CA VAL A 207 7.44 0.52 2.71
C VAL A 207 7.57 0.77 4.22
N TYR A 208 8.07 -0.22 4.97
CA TYR A 208 8.28 -0.09 6.41
C TYR A 208 9.26 1.05 6.75
N VAL A 209 10.40 1.12 6.06
CA VAL A 209 11.37 2.22 6.28
C VAL A 209 10.76 3.58 5.93
N ALA A 210 9.99 3.68 4.84
CA ALA A 210 9.33 4.92 4.44
C ALA A 210 8.24 5.39 5.43
N GLY A 211 7.47 4.47 6.02
CA GLY A 211 6.52 4.81 7.08
C GLY A 211 7.17 5.01 8.46
N SER A 212 8.45 4.64 8.64
CA SER A 212 9.18 4.92 9.88
C SER A 212 9.58 6.40 10.03
N TYR A 213 9.32 7.24 9.02
CA TYR A 213 9.54 8.67 9.10
C TYR A 213 8.50 9.33 10.02
N PRO A 214 8.88 10.38 10.75
CA PRO A 214 7.95 11.13 11.59
C PRO A 214 6.91 11.84 10.70
N ILE A 215 5.65 11.89 11.14
CA ILE A 215 4.57 12.56 10.40
C ILE A 215 4.86 14.07 10.30
N LEU A 216 5.29 14.65 11.42
CA LEU A 216 5.73 16.03 11.51
C LEU A 216 7.26 16.10 11.46
N ASP A 217 7.80 16.90 10.56
CA ASP A 217 9.24 17.22 10.51
C ASP A 217 9.64 18.34 11.47
N VAL A 218 8.65 19.06 12.01
CA VAL A 218 8.81 20.14 12.96
C VAL A 218 7.87 19.89 14.12
N LEU A 219 8.44 19.79 15.32
CA LEU A 219 7.67 19.69 16.55
C LEU A 219 7.06 21.05 16.90
N PRO A 220 5.81 21.08 17.39
CA PRO A 220 5.14 22.31 17.77
C PRO A 220 5.70 22.93 19.07
N CYS A 221 6.43 22.15 19.88
CA CYS A 221 7.06 22.59 21.13
C CYS A 221 8.31 21.74 21.44
N GLU A 222 9.18 22.23 22.31
CA GLU A 222 10.36 21.47 22.79
C GLU A 222 9.97 20.32 23.74
N ASN A 223 8.92 20.53 24.55
CA ASN A 223 8.47 19.55 25.57
C ASN A 223 7.52 18.48 24.99
N VAL A 224 7.72 18.05 23.75
CA VAL A 224 6.92 16.94 23.20
C VAL A 224 7.41 15.62 23.79
N ALA A 225 6.49 14.85 24.37
CA ALA A 225 6.82 13.56 24.96
C ALA A 225 7.48 12.66 23.90
N LYS A 226 8.66 12.14 24.23
CA LYS A 226 9.39 11.23 23.34
C LYS A 226 8.69 9.86 23.31
N PRO A 227 8.76 9.14 22.17
CA PRO A 227 8.20 7.80 22.09
C PRO A 227 8.80 6.88 23.18
N GLY A 228 7.94 6.32 24.03
CA GLY A 228 8.33 5.41 25.12
C GLY A 228 8.74 6.09 26.44
N ALA A 229 8.70 7.43 26.53
CA ALA A 229 8.85 8.12 27.81
C ALA A 229 7.66 7.85 28.74
N SER A 230 7.89 7.87 30.05
CA SER A 230 6.82 7.83 31.05
C SER A 230 5.92 9.05 30.88
N PRO A 231 4.58 8.88 30.95
CA PRO A 231 3.68 10.00 30.75
C PRO A 231 3.81 11.00 31.91
N SER A 232 3.82 12.29 31.59
CA SER A 232 4.02 13.38 32.53
C SER A 232 3.22 14.60 32.11
N SER A 233 2.71 15.35 33.08
CA SER A 233 2.01 16.63 32.89
C SER A 233 2.93 17.77 32.44
N GLU A 234 4.25 17.58 32.47
CA GLU A 234 5.21 18.57 31.94
C GLU A 234 5.34 18.49 30.41
N ASP A 235 5.10 17.31 29.85
CA ASP A 235 5.24 17.02 28.44
C ASP A 235 3.89 17.12 27.70
N THR A 236 3.95 17.55 26.43
CA THR A 236 2.80 17.54 25.53
C THR A 236 2.63 16.18 24.86
N CYS A 237 1.42 15.94 24.33
CA CYS A 237 1.01 14.69 23.69
C CYS A 237 2.10 14.07 22.79
N PRO A 238 2.44 12.78 22.96
CA PRO A 238 3.48 12.11 22.17
C PRO A 238 3.09 11.95 20.69
N GLU A 239 1.80 12.10 20.35
CA GLU A 239 1.26 12.03 18.98
C GLU A 239 2.08 12.88 17.99
N ASP A 240 2.51 14.07 18.41
CA ASP A 240 3.25 15.02 17.56
C ASP A 240 4.64 14.52 17.15
N SER A 241 5.22 13.54 17.87
CA SER A 241 6.55 12.98 17.59
C SER A 241 6.50 11.59 16.93
N THR A 242 5.32 11.10 16.58
CA THR A 242 5.13 9.72 16.10
C THR A 242 5.54 9.52 14.65
N SER A 243 6.02 8.31 14.36
CA SER A 243 6.12 7.82 12.97
C SER A 243 4.75 7.42 12.41
N LEU A 244 4.64 7.32 11.09
CA LEU A 244 3.40 6.91 10.43
C LEU A 244 2.84 5.60 10.99
N TRP A 245 3.71 4.59 11.19
CA TRP A 245 3.30 3.30 11.71
C TRP A 245 2.81 3.36 13.16
N GLN A 246 3.48 4.15 13.99
CA GLN A 246 3.08 4.34 15.39
C GLN A 246 1.74 5.07 15.49
N TRP A 247 1.50 6.04 14.59
CA TRP A 247 0.24 6.75 14.51
C TRP A 247 -0.90 5.83 14.04
N LEU A 248 -0.69 5.08 12.95
CA LEU A 248 -1.68 4.13 12.43
C LEU A 248 -2.05 3.02 13.42
N SER A 249 -1.08 2.57 14.23
CA SER A 249 -1.29 1.54 15.26
C SER A 249 -1.69 2.10 16.62
N PHE A 250 -1.80 3.43 16.77
CA PHE A 250 -2.02 4.12 18.05
C PHE A 250 -1.03 3.71 19.15
N SER A 251 0.19 3.26 18.77
CA SER A 251 1.14 2.70 19.73
C SER A 251 1.68 3.74 20.72
N PHE A 252 1.54 5.03 20.42
CA PHE A 252 1.97 6.12 21.29
C PHE A 252 1.15 6.23 22.58
N LEU A 253 -0.05 5.65 22.63
CA LEU A 253 -0.87 5.58 23.84
C LEU A 253 -0.44 4.46 24.80
N ASN A 254 0.36 3.50 24.33
CA ASN A 254 0.77 2.33 25.12
C ASN A 254 1.38 2.66 26.50
N PRO A 255 2.25 3.69 26.65
CA PRO A 255 2.79 4.03 27.97
C PRO A 255 1.72 4.44 28.97
N LEU A 256 0.69 5.17 28.52
CA LEU A 256 -0.42 5.60 29.38
C LEU A 256 -1.32 4.41 29.74
N LEU A 257 -1.58 3.51 28.79
CA LEU A 257 -2.36 2.29 29.03
C LEU A 257 -1.66 1.37 30.03
N GLN A 258 -0.34 1.18 29.89
CA GLN A 258 0.44 0.39 30.83
C GLN A 258 0.42 0.99 32.24
N LEU A 259 0.55 2.32 32.35
CA LEU A 259 0.48 2.99 33.64
C LEU A 259 -0.91 2.85 34.28
N SER A 260 -1.98 2.99 33.48
CA SER A 260 -3.37 2.82 33.96
C SER A 260 -3.67 1.41 34.45
N HIS A 261 -2.97 0.40 33.92
CA HIS A 261 -3.10 -0.98 34.37
C HIS A 261 -2.39 -1.22 35.71
N GLN A 262 -1.27 -0.53 35.94
CA GLN A 262 -0.50 -0.65 37.17
C GLN A 262 -1.11 0.12 38.33
N ARG A 263 -1.71 1.28 38.08
CA ARG A 263 -2.34 2.13 39.09
C ARG A 263 -3.36 3.09 38.51
N THR A 264 -4.20 3.65 39.38
CA THR A 264 -5.08 4.77 39.03
C THR A 264 -4.26 5.98 38.57
N LEU A 265 -4.62 6.52 37.41
CA LEU A 265 -3.99 7.70 36.83
C LEU A 265 -4.31 8.95 37.65
N LYS A 266 -3.30 9.81 37.84
CA LYS A 266 -3.44 11.14 38.44
C LYS A 266 -3.20 12.21 37.39
N GLU A 267 -3.52 13.46 37.72
CA GLU A 267 -3.31 14.60 36.82
C GLU A 267 -1.84 14.78 36.41
N GLU A 268 -0.90 14.44 37.30
CA GLU A 268 0.54 14.47 37.03
C GLU A 268 1.00 13.49 35.94
N ASP A 269 0.21 12.44 35.67
CA ASP A 269 0.52 11.36 34.72
C ASP A 269 -0.11 11.57 33.34
N VAL A 270 -0.85 12.65 33.14
CA VAL A 270 -1.57 12.91 31.89
C VAL A 270 -0.82 13.95 31.10
N TRP A 271 -0.52 13.62 29.83
CA TRP A 271 0.12 14.58 28.93
C TRP A 271 -0.73 15.83 28.73
N LYS A 272 -0.05 16.96 28.55
CA LYS A 272 -0.70 18.19 28.10
C LYS A 272 -1.20 18.03 26.66
N LEU A 273 -2.31 18.69 26.38
CA LEU A 273 -2.88 18.73 25.05
C LEU A 273 -1.88 19.33 24.04
N SER A 274 -1.79 18.72 22.85
CA SER A 274 -0.97 19.25 21.77
C SER A 274 -1.32 20.71 21.47
N PRO A 275 -0.34 21.58 21.19
CA PRO A 275 -0.57 22.96 20.79
C PRO A 275 -1.61 23.12 19.66
N PHE A 276 -1.69 22.17 18.73
CA PHE A 276 -2.68 22.21 17.64
C PHE A 276 -4.14 22.23 18.11
N PHE A 277 -4.43 21.63 19.28
CA PHE A 277 -5.79 21.50 19.81
C PHE A 277 -6.08 22.47 20.96
N GLN A 278 -5.17 23.40 21.26
CA GLN A 278 -5.40 24.38 22.33
C GLN A 278 -6.49 25.38 21.94
N HIS A 279 -7.41 25.64 22.87
CA HIS A 279 -8.55 26.55 22.67
C HIS A 279 -8.12 27.93 22.15
N ARG A 280 -7.03 28.49 22.69
CA ARG A 280 -6.50 29.79 22.26
C ARG A 280 -6.16 29.82 20.76
N ILE A 281 -5.56 28.75 20.24
CA ILE A 281 -5.10 28.67 18.84
C ILE A 281 -6.30 28.43 17.92
N LEU A 282 -7.19 27.51 18.28
CA LEU A 282 -8.43 27.25 17.56
C LEU A 282 -9.31 28.50 17.44
N PHE A 283 -9.49 29.22 18.56
CA PHE A 283 -10.30 30.44 18.59
C PHE A 283 -9.67 31.56 17.75
N ALA A 284 -8.34 31.76 17.84
CA ALA A 284 -7.64 32.75 17.02
C ALA A 284 -7.77 32.45 15.52
N ARG A 285 -7.69 31.18 15.11
CA ARG A 285 -7.89 30.78 13.71
C ARG A 285 -9.34 31.00 13.27
N TYR A 286 -10.30 30.61 14.09
CA TYR A 286 -11.73 30.82 13.83
C TYR A 286 -12.06 32.31 13.62
N GLN A 287 -11.54 33.20 14.46
CA GLN A 287 -11.70 34.65 14.28
C GLN A 287 -11.11 35.18 12.97
N ARG A 288 -10.00 34.59 12.47
CA ARG A 288 -9.42 34.97 11.17
C ARG A 288 -10.23 34.50 9.97
N LEU A 289 -10.98 33.41 10.10
CA LEU A 289 -11.80 32.86 9.01
C LEU A 289 -13.16 33.58 8.85
N ILE A 290 -13.63 34.25 9.89
CA ILE A 290 -14.92 34.98 9.88
C ILE A 290 -14.78 36.42 9.39
N LYS A 291 -13.59 37.02 9.52
CA LYS A 291 -13.28 38.34 8.97
C LYS A 291 -13.06 38.27 7.47
#